data_AF-A0A7L2Y7W5-F1
#
_entry.id   AF-A0A7L2Y7W5-F1
#
_cell.length_a   1.000
_cell.length_b   1.000
_cell.length_c   1.000
_cell.angle_alpha   90.00
_cell.angle_beta   90.00
_cell.angle_gamma   90.00
#
_symmetry.space_group_name_H-M   'P 1'
#
loop_
_entity.id
_entity.type
_entity.pdbx_description
1 polymer ?
#
loop_
_entity_poly.entity_id
_entity_poly.type
_entity_poly.pdbx_seq_one_letter_code
_entity_poly.pdbx_strand_id
1 'polypeptide(L)'
;IPYVGTIHGGLVPGELIVIHGTVPDDADRFQVDLQCGSSIKPRADVAFQFGTRFQRSGYIVCNTLEREKWGWEEIIYDIPFRKGKSFELIIMVLKDKFQVTVNKKHLLLYNHRISLEKVDTLGIYGKVQIKTIEFVSKSLQGSQPSSLGVTKISTENVRMFSVPYVARLDTALCPGCTIAIKGEVKKNPKRYVL
;
A
#
# COMPACT_ATOMS: atom_id res chain seq x y z
N ILE A 1 -14.57 -10.43 1.61
CA ILE A 1 -14.07 -9.70 0.43
C ILE A 1 -14.92 -10.15 -0.77
N PRO A 2 -15.60 -9.24 -1.48
CA PRO A 2 -15.03 -7.98 -2.00
C PRO A 2 -14.91 -6.85 -0.99
N TYR A 3 -13.91 -5.98 -1.19
CA TYR A 3 -13.79 -4.65 -0.61
C TYR A 3 -13.59 -3.67 -1.75
N VAL A 4 -14.31 -2.55 -1.73
CA VAL A 4 -14.12 -1.44 -2.67
C VAL A 4 -14.17 -0.16 -1.83
N GLY A 5 -13.08 0.59 -1.82
CA GLY A 5 -12.95 1.79 -1.00
C GLY A 5 -12.30 2.93 -1.76
N THR A 6 -12.80 4.14 -1.53
CA THR A 6 -12.23 5.37 -2.09
C THR A 6 -10.88 5.69 -1.45
N ILE A 7 -9.92 6.08 -2.26
CA ILE A 7 -8.63 6.65 -1.89
C ILE A 7 -8.82 8.16 -1.84
N HIS A 8 -9.16 8.69 -0.67
CA HIS A 8 -9.42 10.13 -0.51
C HIS A 8 -8.16 10.95 -0.80
N GLY A 9 -8.25 11.91 -1.72
CA GLY A 9 -7.12 12.73 -2.16
C GLY A 9 -6.35 12.16 -3.36
N GLY A 10 -6.71 10.96 -3.84
CA GLY A 10 -5.99 10.26 -4.90
C GLY A 10 -4.65 9.71 -4.43
N LEU A 11 -3.82 9.24 -5.37
CA LEU A 11 -2.48 8.74 -5.10
C LEU A 11 -1.41 9.73 -5.54
N VAL A 12 -0.44 9.99 -4.68
CA VAL A 12 0.70 10.87 -4.94
C VAL A 12 2.02 10.09 -4.89
N PRO A 13 3.01 10.41 -5.75
CA PRO A 13 4.33 9.80 -5.64
C PRO A 13 4.93 9.94 -4.24
N GLY A 14 5.44 8.83 -3.70
CA GLY A 14 6.00 8.72 -2.35
C GLY A 14 5.05 8.09 -1.33
N GLU A 15 3.76 7.95 -1.66
CA GLU A 15 2.78 7.30 -0.80
C GLU A 15 2.89 5.76 -0.83
N LEU A 16 2.48 5.15 0.27
CA LEU A 16 2.40 3.70 0.43
C LEU A 16 0.97 3.27 0.68
N ILE A 17 0.57 2.19 0.03
CA ILE A 17 -0.61 1.40 0.39
C ILE A 17 -0.08 0.14 1.07
N VAL A 18 -0.35 -0.02 2.36
CA VAL A 18 0.09 -1.16 3.17
C VAL A 18 -1.13 -2.02 3.50
N ILE A 19 -1.10 -3.27 3.07
CA ILE A 19 -2.19 -4.23 3.25
C ILE A 19 -1.66 -5.41 4.05
N HIS A 20 -2.23 -5.62 5.23
CA HIS A 20 -2.03 -6.83 6.01
C HIS A 20 -3.21 -7.78 5.81
N GLY A 21 -2.93 -9.04 5.53
CA GLY A 21 -3.96 -10.04 5.33
C GLY A 21 -3.49 -11.46 5.56
N THR A 22 -4.39 -12.41 5.31
CA THR A 22 -4.15 -13.85 5.36
C THR A 22 -4.76 -14.50 4.12
N VAL A 23 -4.02 -15.42 3.51
CA VAL A 23 -4.51 -16.25 2.41
C VAL A 23 -5.22 -17.48 3.02
N PRO A 24 -6.51 -17.71 2.74
CA PRO A 24 -7.20 -18.93 3.17
C PRO A 24 -6.57 -20.22 2.61
N ASP A 25 -6.74 -21.35 3.30
CA ASP A 25 -6.22 -22.66 2.87
C ASP A 25 -6.84 -23.16 1.56
N ASP A 26 -8.08 -22.76 1.28
CA ASP A 26 -8.84 -23.10 0.08
C ASP A 26 -8.72 -22.04 -1.04
N ALA A 27 -7.80 -21.09 -0.90
CA ALA A 27 -7.63 -20.00 -1.86
C ALA A 27 -7.20 -20.54 -3.23
N ASP A 28 -7.90 -20.14 -4.28
CA ASP A 28 -7.54 -20.38 -5.68
C ASP A 28 -6.89 -19.13 -6.29
N ARG A 29 -7.44 -17.95 -5.98
CA ARG A 29 -6.90 -16.63 -6.38
C ARG A 29 -7.42 -15.52 -5.47
N PHE A 30 -6.66 -14.43 -5.44
CA PHE A 30 -7.15 -13.12 -5.02
C PHE A 30 -6.52 -12.02 -5.88
N GLN A 31 -7.07 -10.82 -5.85
CA GLN A 31 -6.48 -9.67 -6.53
C GLN A 31 -6.67 -8.39 -5.73
N VAL A 32 -5.72 -7.48 -5.92
CA VAL A 32 -5.76 -6.08 -5.48
C VAL A 32 -5.74 -5.23 -6.74
N ASP A 33 -6.75 -4.40 -6.93
CA ASP A 33 -6.93 -3.55 -8.10
C ASP A 33 -6.88 -2.07 -7.65
N LEU A 34 -6.04 -1.27 -8.31
CA LEU A 34 -6.09 0.19 -8.25
C LEU A 34 -6.91 0.69 -9.45
N GLN A 35 -8.04 1.34 -9.18
CA GLN A 35 -9.12 1.60 -10.13
C GLN A 35 -9.37 3.09 -10.33
N CYS A 36 -9.95 3.43 -11.48
CA CYS A 36 -10.46 4.75 -11.81
C CYS A 36 -11.98 4.77 -11.61
N GLY A 37 -12.41 5.04 -10.39
CA GLY A 37 -13.79 4.91 -9.92
C GLY A 37 -14.18 3.46 -9.60
N SER A 38 -15.46 3.27 -9.28
CA SER A 38 -16.03 1.99 -8.85
C SER A 38 -17.23 1.55 -9.70
N SER A 39 -17.36 2.07 -10.93
CA SER A 39 -18.43 1.68 -11.85
C SER A 39 -18.36 0.18 -12.17
N ILE A 40 -19.53 -0.48 -12.20
CA ILE A 40 -19.66 -1.90 -12.53
C ILE A 40 -20.06 -2.09 -14.00
N LYS A 41 -20.75 -1.10 -14.59
CA LYS A 41 -21.20 -1.14 -15.99
C LYS A 41 -21.22 0.26 -16.62
N PRO A 42 -20.28 0.59 -17.53
CA PRO A 42 -19.10 -0.21 -17.86
C PRO A 42 -18.21 -0.39 -16.63
N ARG A 43 -17.48 -1.50 -16.56
CA ARG A 43 -16.53 -1.73 -15.48
C ARG A 43 -15.49 -0.62 -15.48
N ALA A 44 -15.21 -0.08 -14.30
CA ALA A 44 -14.17 0.91 -14.08
C ALA A 44 -12.81 0.43 -14.61
N ASP A 45 -12.04 1.36 -15.17
CA ASP A 45 -10.68 1.09 -15.61
C ASP A 45 -9.82 0.68 -14.39
N VAL A 46 -8.93 -0.28 -14.61
CA VAL A 46 -8.01 -0.78 -13.58
C VAL A 46 -6.61 -0.36 -13.99
N ALA A 47 -6.06 0.67 -13.35
CA ALA A 47 -4.72 1.17 -13.62
C ALA A 47 -3.65 0.13 -13.30
N PHE A 48 -3.83 -0.59 -12.18
CA PHE A 48 -2.95 -1.67 -11.78
C PHE A 48 -3.74 -2.80 -11.13
N GLN A 49 -3.83 -3.94 -11.81
CA GLN A 49 -4.25 -5.20 -11.23
C GLN A 49 -3.03 -5.95 -10.72
N PHE A 50 -3.07 -6.39 -9.46
CA PHE A 50 -2.13 -7.33 -8.85
C PHE A 50 -2.89 -8.60 -8.47
N GLY A 51 -2.90 -9.60 -9.35
CA GLY A 51 -3.65 -10.85 -9.17
C GLY A 51 -2.74 -12.02 -8.80
N THR A 52 -2.93 -12.63 -7.64
CA THR A 52 -2.22 -13.85 -7.24
C THR A 52 -3.09 -15.07 -7.54
N ARG A 53 -2.50 -16.11 -8.16
CA ARG A 53 -3.15 -17.39 -8.46
C ARG A 53 -2.33 -18.53 -7.86
N PHE A 54 -3.03 -19.49 -7.25
CA PHE A 54 -2.41 -20.62 -6.53
C PHE A 54 -2.55 -21.97 -7.27
N GLN A 55 -2.79 -21.94 -8.57
CA GLN A 55 -2.86 -23.14 -9.42
C GLN A 55 -1.44 -23.59 -9.80
N ARG A 56 -1.19 -24.90 -9.85
CA ARG A 56 0.15 -25.50 -10.11
C ARG A 56 1.20 -24.96 -9.13
N SER A 57 2.30 -24.39 -9.63
CA SER A 57 3.35 -23.74 -8.83
C SER A 57 2.96 -22.35 -8.32
N GLY A 58 1.81 -21.83 -8.75
CA GLY A 58 1.37 -20.47 -8.46
C GLY A 58 2.10 -19.41 -9.30
N TYR A 59 1.43 -18.28 -9.51
CA TYR A 59 1.97 -17.12 -10.25
C TYR A 59 1.17 -15.86 -9.92
N ILE A 60 1.80 -14.71 -10.12
CA ILE A 60 1.16 -13.40 -10.06
C ILE A 60 1.02 -12.86 -11.47
N VAL A 61 -0.14 -12.26 -11.76
CA VAL A 61 -0.44 -11.56 -13.00
C VAL A 61 -0.64 -10.10 -12.67
N CYS A 62 0.12 -9.25 -13.36
CA CYS A 62 -0.06 -7.81 -13.34
C CYS A 62 -0.60 -7.32 -14.69
N ASN A 63 -1.64 -6.51 -14.68
CA ASN A 63 -2.21 -5.97 -15.92
C ASN A 63 -2.99 -4.66 -15.68
N THR A 64 -3.39 -4.02 -16.77
CA THR A 64 -4.25 -2.83 -16.80
C THR A 64 -5.49 -3.15 -17.62
N LEU A 65 -6.65 -2.72 -17.12
CA LEU A 65 -7.92 -2.76 -17.85
C LEU A 65 -8.26 -1.34 -18.28
N GLU A 66 -8.44 -1.10 -19.58
CA GLU A 66 -8.94 0.17 -20.10
C GLU A 66 -10.13 -0.10 -21.02
N ARG A 67 -11.27 0.56 -20.79
CA ARG A 67 -12.52 0.37 -21.55
C ARG A 67 -12.93 -1.09 -21.65
N GLU A 68 -12.90 -1.78 -20.51
CA GLU A 68 -13.24 -3.21 -20.37
C GLU A 68 -12.34 -4.18 -21.16
N LYS A 69 -11.18 -3.72 -21.64
CA LYS A 69 -10.19 -4.55 -22.34
C LYS A 69 -8.90 -4.65 -21.54
N TRP A 70 -8.42 -5.88 -21.36
CA TRP A 70 -7.13 -6.13 -20.73
C TRP A 70 -5.99 -5.84 -21.70
N GLY A 71 -4.93 -5.23 -21.18
CA GLY A 71 -3.66 -5.05 -21.90
C GLY A 71 -2.77 -6.29 -21.84
N TRP A 72 -1.48 -6.08 -22.08
CA TRP A 72 -0.47 -7.14 -22.01
C TRP A 72 -0.15 -7.56 -20.56
N GLU A 73 -0.15 -8.86 -20.29
CA GLU A 73 0.12 -9.41 -18.96
C GLU A 73 1.61 -9.41 -18.62
N GLU A 74 1.94 -8.98 -17.40
CA GLU A 74 3.25 -9.20 -16.79
C GLU A 74 3.13 -10.32 -15.75
N ILE A 75 3.86 -11.43 -15.92
CA ILE A 75 3.71 -12.65 -15.11
C ILE A 75 4.96 -12.88 -14.25
N ILE A 76 4.73 -13.15 -12.96
CA ILE A 76 5.79 -13.42 -11.98
C ILE A 76 5.54 -14.81 -11.38
N TYR A 77 6.52 -15.70 -11.52
CA TYR A 77 6.41 -17.09 -11.04
C TYR A 77 6.94 -17.29 -9.61
N ASP A 78 7.82 -16.40 -9.11
CA ASP A 78 8.27 -16.41 -7.71
C ASP A 78 7.21 -15.76 -6.81
N ILE A 79 6.19 -16.53 -6.42
CA ILE A 79 5.09 -16.00 -5.59
C ILE A 79 5.45 -16.02 -4.09
N PRO A 80 5.39 -14.87 -3.39
CA PRO A 80 5.70 -14.79 -1.96
C PRO A 80 4.51 -15.16 -1.05
N PHE A 81 3.35 -15.50 -1.61
CA PHE A 81 2.14 -15.83 -0.87
C PHE A 81 2.01 -17.33 -0.64
N ARG A 82 1.56 -17.72 0.54
CA ARG A 82 1.29 -19.12 0.90
C ARG A 82 -0.10 -19.24 1.51
N LYS A 83 -0.84 -20.28 1.12
CA LYS A 83 -2.13 -20.63 1.72
C LYS A 83 -1.97 -20.87 3.23
N GLY A 84 -2.95 -20.44 4.02
CA GLY A 84 -2.94 -20.50 5.48
C GLY A 84 -1.97 -19.52 6.16
N LYS A 85 -1.29 -18.63 5.43
CA LYS A 85 -0.30 -17.71 5.98
C LYS A 85 -0.71 -16.25 5.82
N SER A 86 -0.29 -15.46 6.80
CA SER A 86 -0.40 -14.01 6.75
C SER A 86 0.65 -13.40 5.83
N PHE A 87 0.35 -12.21 5.33
CA PHE A 87 1.23 -11.41 4.49
C PHE A 87 1.16 -9.93 4.84
N GLU A 88 2.23 -9.22 4.50
CA GLU A 88 2.29 -7.77 4.35
C GLU A 88 2.55 -7.47 2.88
N LEU A 89 1.64 -6.73 2.23
CA LEU A 89 1.78 -6.24 0.87
C LEU A 89 1.93 -4.72 0.93
N ILE A 90 3.01 -4.19 0.38
CA ILE A 90 3.27 -2.75 0.28
C ILE A 90 3.33 -2.38 -1.20
N ILE A 91 2.46 -1.47 -1.62
CA ILE A 91 2.49 -0.83 -2.94
C ILE A 91 2.97 0.60 -2.73
N MET A 92 4.19 0.89 -3.17
CA MET A 92 4.74 2.23 -3.19
C MET A 92 4.42 2.90 -4.53
N VAL A 93 3.83 4.08 -4.46
CA VAL A 93 3.54 4.89 -5.63
C VAL A 93 4.78 5.69 -5.98
N LEU A 94 5.36 5.45 -7.16
CA LEU A 94 6.43 6.28 -7.72
C LEU A 94 5.89 7.13 -8.86
N LYS A 95 6.72 8.05 -9.36
CA LYS A 95 6.33 8.99 -10.43
C LYS A 95 5.87 8.27 -11.71
N ASP A 96 6.52 7.18 -12.07
CA ASP A 96 6.37 6.48 -13.35
C ASP A 96 5.96 5.01 -13.21
N LYS A 97 5.91 4.47 -11.98
CA LYS A 97 5.59 3.06 -11.72
C LYS A 97 5.05 2.83 -10.32
N PHE A 98 4.46 1.66 -10.09
CA PHE A 98 4.25 1.09 -8.77
C PHE A 98 5.42 0.18 -8.42
N GLN A 99 5.88 0.24 -7.18
CA GLN A 99 6.85 -0.70 -6.63
C GLN A 99 6.17 -1.57 -5.58
N VAL A 100 6.24 -2.90 -5.76
CA VAL A 100 5.58 -3.86 -4.88
C VAL A 100 6.61 -4.59 -4.03
N THR A 101 6.36 -4.63 -2.72
CA THR A 101 7.12 -5.39 -1.73
C THR A 101 6.17 -6.31 -0.98
N VAL A 102 6.55 -7.56 -0.78
CA VAL A 102 5.78 -8.52 0.01
C VAL A 102 6.67 -9.11 1.09
N ASN A 103 6.21 -9.08 2.34
CA ASN A 103 6.95 -9.59 3.50
C ASN A 103 8.40 -9.07 3.54
N LYS A 104 8.57 -7.74 3.40
CA LYS A 104 9.86 -7.02 3.37
C LYS A 104 10.79 -7.36 2.20
N LYS A 105 10.41 -8.23 1.26
CA LYS A 105 11.18 -8.54 0.05
C LYS A 105 10.58 -7.81 -1.15
N HIS A 106 11.42 -7.09 -1.89
CA HIS A 106 11.03 -6.52 -3.17
C HIS A 106 10.54 -7.63 -4.11
N LEU A 107 9.42 -7.40 -4.80
CA LEU A 107 8.80 -8.38 -5.69
C LEU A 107 8.86 -7.93 -7.15
N LEU A 108 8.32 -6.75 -7.46
CA LEU A 108 8.21 -6.26 -8.83
C LEU A 108 8.10 -4.74 -8.92
N LEU A 109 8.28 -4.24 -10.14
CA LEU A 109 7.94 -2.89 -10.57
C LEU A 109 6.89 -2.99 -11.69
N TYR A 110 5.89 -2.11 -11.68
CA TYR A 110 4.85 -2.06 -12.70
C TYR A 110 4.68 -0.63 -13.22
N ASN A 111 5.06 -0.37 -14.47
CA ASN A 111 4.99 0.99 -15.03
C ASN A 111 3.53 1.46 -15.16
N HIS A 112 3.30 2.75 -14.92
CA HIS A 112 1.97 3.35 -15.07
C HIS A 112 1.52 3.28 -16.53
N ARG A 113 0.41 2.57 -16.79
CA ARG A 113 -0.23 2.51 -18.11
C ARG A 113 -1.46 3.42 -18.22
N ILE A 114 -2.02 3.82 -17.07
CA ILE A 114 -3.04 4.86 -16.92
C ILE A 114 -2.45 5.97 -16.05
N SER A 115 -2.84 7.22 -16.31
CA SER A 115 -2.41 8.37 -15.51
C SER A 115 -2.77 8.16 -14.03
N LEU A 116 -1.78 8.33 -13.15
CA LEU A 116 -1.92 8.13 -11.70
C LEU A 116 -3.05 8.99 -11.11
N GLU A 117 -3.25 10.20 -11.64
CA GLU A 117 -4.27 11.15 -11.19
C GLU A 117 -5.72 10.65 -11.32
N LYS A 118 -5.94 9.61 -12.15
CA LYS A 118 -7.25 8.99 -12.34
C LYS A 118 -7.55 7.92 -11.29
N VAL A 119 -6.54 7.48 -10.54
CA VAL A 119 -6.68 6.39 -9.58
C VAL A 119 -7.21 6.92 -8.26
N ASP A 120 -8.43 6.52 -7.92
CA ASP A 120 -9.15 7.00 -6.73
C ASP A 120 -9.81 5.87 -5.93
N THR A 121 -9.65 4.62 -6.35
CA THR A 121 -10.40 3.49 -5.79
C THR A 121 -9.50 2.27 -5.61
N LEU A 122 -9.56 1.66 -4.42
CA LEU A 122 -8.92 0.39 -4.09
C LEU A 122 -9.98 -0.72 -4.10
N GLY A 123 -9.83 -1.67 -5.01
CA GLY A 123 -10.62 -2.90 -5.06
C GLY A 123 -9.80 -4.09 -4.55
N ILE A 124 -10.40 -4.94 -3.70
CA ILE A 124 -9.81 -6.23 -3.31
C ILE A 124 -10.87 -7.29 -3.55
N TYR A 125 -10.50 -8.37 -4.25
CA TYR A 125 -11.43 -9.43 -4.68
C TYR A 125 -10.83 -10.82 -4.54
N GLY A 126 -11.68 -11.85 -4.55
CA GLY A 126 -11.29 -13.25 -4.46
C GLY A 126 -11.07 -13.73 -3.03
N LYS A 127 -10.40 -14.89 -2.90
CA LYS A 127 -10.22 -15.59 -1.63
C LYS A 127 -9.02 -15.04 -0.86
N VAL A 128 -9.29 -14.00 -0.07
CA VAL A 128 -8.32 -13.37 0.83
C VAL A 128 -9.05 -12.79 2.05
N GLN A 129 -8.40 -12.80 3.21
CA GLN A 129 -8.86 -12.11 4.41
C GLN A 129 -7.98 -10.88 4.65
N ILE A 130 -8.58 -9.70 4.77
CA ILE A 130 -7.84 -8.45 5.00
C ILE A 130 -7.99 -8.06 6.47
N LYS A 131 -6.86 -7.77 7.11
CA LYS A 131 -6.79 -7.33 8.50
C LYS A 131 -6.74 -5.81 8.58
N THR A 132 -5.86 -5.17 7.81
CA THR A 132 -5.75 -3.71 7.75
C THR A 132 -5.38 -3.25 6.35
N ILE A 133 -5.81 -2.03 6.03
CA ILE A 133 -5.39 -1.25 4.88
C ILE A 133 -4.95 0.10 5.44
N GLU A 134 -3.68 0.46 5.26
CA GLU A 134 -3.11 1.72 5.71
C GLU A 134 -2.59 2.50 4.50
N PHE A 135 -2.95 3.78 4.41
CA PHE A 135 -2.37 4.73 3.47
C PHE A 135 -1.34 5.57 4.23
N VAL A 136 -0.09 5.56 3.78
CA VAL A 136 1.01 6.26 4.45
C VAL A 136 1.61 7.27 3.49
N SER A 137 1.33 8.55 3.74
CA SER A 137 1.96 9.66 3.04
C SER A 137 3.26 10.03 3.74
N LYS A 138 4.38 10.04 3.02
CA LYS A 138 5.60 10.68 3.52
C LYS A 138 5.38 12.18 3.43
N SER A 139 5.10 12.84 4.55
CA SER A 139 5.23 14.30 4.58
C SER A 139 6.67 14.64 4.22
N LEU A 140 6.87 15.33 3.09
CA LEU A 140 8.12 15.98 2.77
C LEU A 140 8.33 17.05 3.84
N GLN A 141 9.06 16.72 4.91
CA GLN A 141 9.53 17.75 5.82
C GLN A 141 10.43 18.70 5.05
N GLY A 142 10.08 19.98 5.12
CA GLY A 142 10.68 21.07 4.38
C GLY A 142 12.19 21.22 4.59
N SER A 143 12.78 21.84 3.58
CA SER A 143 14.15 22.33 3.49
C SER A 143 14.67 23.08 4.73
N GLN A 144 15.95 22.92 5.07
CA GLN A 144 16.98 23.98 4.95
C GLN A 144 18.40 23.37 5.19
N PRO A 145 19.49 24.06 4.76
CA PRO A 145 20.74 23.46 4.29
C PRO A 145 21.87 23.48 5.33
N SER A 146 22.87 22.60 5.16
CA SER A 146 24.30 22.98 5.09
C SER A 146 25.25 21.78 5.14
N SER A 147 26.28 21.87 4.29
CA SER A 147 27.63 21.27 4.37
C SER A 147 27.81 19.76 4.24
N LEU A 148 28.80 19.42 3.39
CA LEU A 148 29.34 18.10 3.13
C LEU A 148 29.76 17.38 4.43
N GLY A 149 29.41 16.10 4.51
CA GLY A 149 29.94 15.16 5.49
C GLY A 149 29.62 13.73 5.08
N VAL A 150 30.63 12.99 4.62
CA VAL A 150 30.55 11.56 4.33
C VAL A 150 30.36 10.78 5.63
N THR A 151 29.29 9.99 5.82
CA THR A 151 29.40 8.72 6.57
C THR A 151 28.21 7.76 6.35
N LYS A 152 28.56 6.52 5.95
CA LYS A 152 27.97 5.20 6.25
C LYS A 152 26.44 5.03 6.32
N ILE A 153 25.97 4.14 5.44
CA ILE A 153 24.69 3.43 5.47
C ILE A 153 24.46 2.82 6.86
N SER A 154 23.37 3.22 7.52
CA SER A 154 22.82 2.51 8.68
C SER A 154 21.28 2.53 8.64
N THR A 155 20.75 1.35 9.01
CA THR A 155 19.38 0.91 9.28
C THR A 155 18.31 1.98 9.55
N GLU A 156 17.14 1.78 8.93
CA GLU A 156 15.80 2.29 9.26
C GLU A 156 15.76 3.51 10.21
N ASN A 157 15.50 4.69 9.66
CA ASN A 157 15.25 5.92 10.43
C ASN A 157 13.95 5.81 11.24
N VAL A 158 13.96 5.03 12.32
CA VAL A 158 12.96 5.09 13.39
C VAL A 158 13.23 6.36 14.17
N ARG A 159 12.47 7.42 13.89
CA ARG A 159 12.53 8.63 14.70
C ARG A 159 11.90 8.35 16.06
N MET A 160 12.72 8.26 17.10
CA MET A 160 12.25 8.29 18.47
C MET A 160 11.88 9.71 18.87
N PHE A 161 10.63 9.91 19.30
CA PHE A 161 10.17 11.17 19.88
C PHE A 161 10.43 11.15 21.38
N SER A 162 10.98 12.25 21.91
CA SER A 162 11.10 12.46 23.35
C SER A 162 9.75 12.86 23.95
N VAL A 163 9.50 12.48 25.21
CA VAL A 163 8.31 12.89 25.96
C VAL A 163 8.68 13.98 26.98
N PRO A 164 7.84 15.01 27.18
CA PRO A 164 6.56 15.24 26.49
C PRO A 164 6.76 15.65 25.02
N TYR A 165 5.95 15.08 24.13
CA TYR A 165 5.95 15.44 22.70
C TYR A 165 4.79 16.39 22.42
N VAL A 166 5.07 17.50 21.73
CA VAL A 166 4.07 18.49 21.33
C VAL A 166 4.31 18.84 19.87
N ALA A 167 3.27 18.75 19.05
CA ALA A 167 3.31 19.12 17.64
C ALA A 167 2.03 19.86 17.24
N ARG A 168 2.14 20.76 16.25
CA ARG A 168 0.97 21.36 15.60
C ARG A 168 0.47 20.40 14.53
N LEU A 169 -0.85 20.33 14.38
CA LEU A 169 -1.46 19.71 13.23
C LEU A 169 -1.32 20.65 12.04
N ASP A 170 -0.95 20.11 10.88
CA ASP A 170 -0.81 20.88 9.65
C ASP A 170 -2.17 21.42 9.16
N THR A 171 -3.26 20.75 9.54
CA THR A 171 -4.65 21.15 9.25
C THR A 171 -5.54 21.06 10.48
N ALA A 172 -6.63 21.82 10.48
CA ALA A 172 -7.66 21.70 11.50
C ALA A 172 -8.37 20.34 11.41
N LEU A 173 -8.80 19.81 12.56
CA LEU A 173 -9.55 18.57 12.61
C LEU A 173 -10.93 18.72 11.96
N CYS A 174 -11.36 17.67 11.28
CA CYS A 174 -12.59 17.58 10.52
C CYS A 174 -13.31 16.25 10.83
N PRO A 175 -14.64 16.16 10.62
CA PRO A 175 -15.32 14.87 10.64
C PRO A 175 -14.66 13.89 9.64
N GLY A 176 -14.27 12.71 10.11
CA GLY A 176 -13.57 11.70 9.31
C GLY A 176 -12.03 11.80 9.35
N CYS A 177 -11.46 12.87 9.90
CA CYS A 177 -10.02 13.00 10.12
C CYS A 177 -9.53 11.93 11.13
N THR A 178 -8.37 11.31 10.86
CA THR A 178 -7.76 10.28 11.74
C THR A 178 -6.40 10.73 12.26
N ILE A 179 -6.18 10.64 13.58
CA ILE A 179 -4.86 10.79 14.20
C ILE A 179 -4.37 9.40 14.59
N ALA A 180 -3.22 8.98 14.05
CA ALA A 180 -2.59 7.71 14.40
C ALA A 180 -1.36 7.95 15.28
N ILE A 181 -1.33 7.31 16.46
CA ILE A 181 -0.19 7.37 17.39
C ILE A 181 0.33 5.95 17.56
N LYS A 182 1.56 5.68 17.12
CA LYS A 182 2.26 4.41 17.29
C LYS A 182 3.43 4.61 18.26
N GLY A 183 3.53 3.75 19.26
CA GLY A 183 4.61 3.82 20.25
C GLY A 183 4.67 2.55 21.09
N GLU A 184 5.76 2.38 21.84
CA GLU A 184 5.96 1.26 22.76
C GLU A 184 5.77 1.74 24.21
N VAL A 185 4.97 1.01 24.99
CA VAL A 185 4.78 1.30 26.41
C VAL A 185 5.96 0.74 27.20
N LYS A 186 6.61 1.57 28.03
CA LYS A 186 7.73 1.13 28.90
C LYS A 186 7.29 -0.02 29.80
N LYS A 187 8.23 -0.93 30.13
CA LYS A 187 8.02 -2.14 30.96
C LYS A 187 7.27 -1.91 32.29
N ASN A 188 7.44 -0.74 32.93
CA ASN A 188 6.79 -0.37 34.20
C ASN A 188 6.12 1.01 34.11
N PRO A 189 4.98 1.16 33.42
CA PRO A 189 4.35 2.45 33.22
C PRO A 189 3.53 2.85 34.45
N LYS A 190 3.60 4.11 34.88
CA LYS A 190 2.65 4.66 35.87
C LYS A 190 1.39 5.19 35.18
N ARG A 191 1.55 6.01 34.14
CA ARG A 191 0.50 6.54 33.25
C ARG A 191 1.15 7.19 32.02
N TYR A 192 0.39 7.32 30.94
CA TYR A 192 0.70 8.21 29.81
C TYR A 192 -0.57 8.97 29.41
N VAL A 193 -0.40 10.09 28.73
CA VAL A 193 -1.48 10.96 28.25
C VAL A 193 -1.18 11.34 26.80
N LEU A 194 -2.22 11.38 25.98
CA LEU A 194 -2.21 11.85 24.60
C LEU A 194 -2.82 13.25 24.55
#